data_AF-A0A509D3U2-F1
#
_entry.id   AF-A0A509D3U2-F1
#
_cell.length_a   1.000
_cell.length_b   1.000
_cell.length_c   1.000
_cell.angle_alpha   90.00
_cell.angle_beta   90.00
_cell.angle_gamma   90.00
#
_symmetry.space_group_name_H-M   'P 1'
#
loop_
_entity.id
_entity.type
_entity.pdbx_description
1 polymer ?
#
loop_
_entity_poly.entity_id
_entity_poly.type
_entity_poly.pdbx_seq_one_letter_code
_entity_poly.pdbx_strand_id
1 'polypeptide(L)' 'MMRVNGQASTNGPLFWLENGGQRVKLTGAKSDAFCISPTAPNRCELRPVTDIPANSPEGNIDATVVFDVVYPQ' A
#
# COMPACT_ATOMS: atom_id res chain seq x y z
N MET A 1 -4.69 -0.76 8.90
CA MET A 1 -6.11 -0.59 9.25
C MET A 1 -6.52 0.80 8.81
N MET A 2 -7.51 0.89 7.94
CA MET A 2 -8.00 2.19 7.52
C MET A 2 -8.87 2.82 8.61
N ARG A 3 -8.91 4.15 8.65
CA ARG A 3 -9.83 4.88 9.52
C ARG A 3 -11.19 4.99 8.83
N VAL A 4 -12.27 4.79 9.59
CA VAL A 4 -13.65 4.96 9.11
C VAL A 4 -14.18 6.23 9.76
N ASN A 5 -14.61 7.20 8.95
CA ASN A 5 -14.99 8.55 9.40
C ASN A 5 -13.92 9.19 10.32
N GLY A 6 -12.63 8.97 10.00
CA GLY A 6 -11.50 9.50 10.77
C GLY A 6 -11.15 8.75 12.07
N GLN A 7 -11.93 7.74 12.46
CA GLN A 7 -11.70 6.94 13.68
C GLN A 7 -11.04 5.59 13.35
N ALA A 8 -10.18 5.09 14.25
CA ALA A 8 -9.64 3.74 14.12
C ALA A 8 -10.75 2.70 14.35
N SER A 9 -10.81 1.66 13.52
CA SER A 9 -11.81 0.59 13.64
C SER A 9 -11.11 -0.76 13.59
N THR A 10 -11.21 -1.54 14.68
CA THR A 10 -10.63 -2.88 14.79
C THR A 10 -11.11 -3.85 13.71
N ASN A 11 -12.27 -3.55 13.12
CA ASN A 11 -12.90 -4.32 12.07
C ASN A 11 -13.16 -3.50 10.80
N GLY A 12 -12.47 -2.37 10.66
CA GLY A 12 -12.58 -1.54 9.45
C GLY A 12 -11.85 -2.16 8.27
N PRO A 13 -12.04 -1.61 7.06
CA PRO A 13 -11.41 -2.15 5.87
C PRO A 13 -9.89 -2.10 5.93
N LEU A 14 -9.29 -3.03 5.20
CA LEU A 14 -7.87 -3.13 4.99
C LEU A 14 -7.52 -2.61 3.61
N PHE A 15 -6.33 -2.02 3.52
CA PHE A 15 -5.75 -1.59 2.25
C PHE A 15 -4.26 -1.93 2.23
N TRP A 16 -3.82 -2.41 1.07
CA TRP A 16 -2.41 -2.62 0.77
C TRP A 16 -2.15 -2.44 -0.73
N LEU A 17 -0.87 -2.43 -1.07
CA LEU A 17 -0.42 -2.40 -2.45
C LEU A 17 0.22 -3.74 -2.80
N GLU A 18 0.02 -4.18 -4.04
CA GLU A 18 0.65 -5.37 -4.60
C GLU A 18 1.51 -5.01 -5.80
N ASN A 19 2.62 -5.74 -5.95
CA ASN A 19 3.42 -5.78 -7.16
C ASN A 19 3.61 -7.25 -7.56
N GLY A 20 3.23 -7.63 -8.78
CA GLY A 20 3.34 -9.02 -9.24
C GLY A 20 2.55 -10.03 -8.39
N GLY A 21 1.45 -9.61 -7.77
CA GLY A 21 0.64 -10.44 -6.87
C GLY A 21 1.23 -10.62 -5.45
N GLN A 22 2.35 -9.96 -5.14
CA GLN A 22 2.93 -9.95 -3.80
C GLN A 22 2.65 -8.63 -3.09
N ARG A 23 2.28 -8.69 -1.82
CA ARG A 23 2.06 -7.51 -0.99
C ARG A 23 3.38 -6.74 -0.80
N VAL A 24 3.35 -5.46 -1.15
CA VAL A 24 4.45 -4.53 -0.91
C VAL A 24 4.63 -4.31 0.59
N LYS A 25 5.86 -4.46 1.06
CA LYS A 25 6.24 -4.19 2.45
C LYS A 25 6.52 -2.70 2.63
N LEU A 26 5.93 -2.12 3.66
CA LEU A 26 6.07 -0.69 3.99
C LEU A 26 7.01 -0.50 5.18
N THR A 27 8.20 -1.09 5.12
CA THR A 27 9.22 -1.04 6.20
C THR A 27 10.22 0.09 6.02
N GLY A 28 10.33 0.66 4.81
CA GLY A 28 11.36 1.62 4.43
C GLY A 28 12.75 1.01 4.20
N ALA A 29 12.92 -0.31 4.35
CA ALA A 29 14.20 -0.97 4.09
C ALA A 29 14.49 -1.05 2.58
N LYS A 30 15.74 -0.79 2.17
CA LYS A 30 16.14 -0.90 0.75
C LYS A 30 15.88 -2.30 0.15
N SER A 31 16.04 -3.35 0.95
CA SER A 31 15.76 -4.73 0.55
C SER A 31 14.29 -5.01 0.28
N ASP A 32 13.40 -4.15 0.76
CA ASP A 32 11.95 -4.25 0.56
C ASP A 32 11.46 -3.31 -0.56
N ALA A 33 12.37 -2.68 -1.33
CA ALA A 33 12.00 -1.84 -2.46
C ALA A 33 11.24 -2.67 -3.51
N PHE A 34 9.99 -2.25 -3.79
CA PHE A 34 9.10 -2.96 -4.70
C PHE A 34 9.44 -2.75 -6.19
N CYS A 35 10.23 -1.73 -6.51
CA CYS A 35 10.54 -1.35 -7.88
C CYS A 35 12.05 -1.20 -8.07
N ILE A 36 12.68 -2.30 -8.45
CA ILE A 36 14.11 -2.36 -8.78
C ILE A 36 14.23 -2.91 -10.21
N SER A 37 14.79 -2.12 -11.13
CA SER A 37 15.14 -2.58 -12.46
C SER A 37 16.63 -2.31 -12.72
N PRO A 38 17.37 -3.25 -13.33
CA PRO A 38 18.74 -3.02 -13.75
C PRO A 38 18.81 -2.12 -15.00
N THR A 39 17.68 -1.89 -15.67
CA THR A 39 17.58 -1.08 -16.90
C THR A 39 16.62 0.09 -16.72
N ALA A 40 17.02 1.25 -17.23
CA ALA A 40 16.20 2.46 -17.21
C ALA A 40 15.27 2.53 -18.43
N PRO A 41 14.01 3.01 -18.27
CA PRO A 41 13.39 3.43 -17.02
C PRO A 41 12.87 2.24 -16.20
N ASN A 42 12.90 2.35 -14.87
CA ASN A 42 12.23 1.40 -13.99
C ASN A 42 10.71 1.49 -14.24
N ARG A 43 10.12 0.41 -14.75
CA ARG A 43 8.66 0.29 -14.93
C ARG A 43 8.15 -0.80 -14.02
N CYS A 44 7.30 -0.42 -13.08
CA CYS A 44 6.68 -1.31 -12.12
C CYS A 44 5.19 -1.01 -12.03
N GLU A 45 4.39 -2.05 -11.85
CA GLU A 45 2.96 -1.91 -11.62
C GLU A 45 2.67 -2.03 -10.13
N LEU A 46 1.81 -1.13 -9.64
CA LEU A 46 1.26 -1.21 -8.29
C LEU A 46 -0.24 -1.35 -8.40
N ARG A 47 -0.75 -2.41 -7.79
CA ARG A 47 -2.17 -2.68 -7.72
C ARG A 47 -2.69 -2.37 -6.31
N PRO A 48 -3.64 -1.43 -6.16
CA PRO A 48 -4.31 -1.24 -4.89
C PRO A 48 -5.23 -2.43 -4.61
N VAL A 49 -5.22 -2.91 -3.37
CA VAL A 49 -6.13 -3.96 -2.92
C VAL A 49 -6.80 -3.53 -1.63
N THR A 50 -8.11 -3.74 -1.59
CA THR A 50 -8.95 -3.52 -0.43
C THR A 50 -9.60 -4.83 -0.01
N ASP A 51 -9.66 -5.07 1.29
CA ASP A 51 -10.45 -6.15 1.88
C ASP A 51 -11.41 -5.57 2.91
N ILE A 52 -12.68 -5.96 2.80
CA ILE A 52 -13.77 -5.43 3.61
C ILE A 52 -14.33 -6.61 4.43
N PRO A 53 -14.00 -6.68 5.73
CA PRO A 53 -14.58 -7.68 6.62
C PRO A 53 -16.11 -7.61 6.63
N ALA A 54 -16.79 -8.75 6.78
CA ALA A 54 -18.26 -8.84 6.67
C ALA A 54 -19.02 -7.94 7.67
N ASN A 55 -18.44 -7.67 8.83
CA ASN A 55 -18.97 -6.82 9.89
C ASN A 55 -18.30 -5.42 9.93
N SER A 56 -17.68 -4.99 8.82
CA SER A 56 -17.05 -3.69 8.72
C SER A 56 -18.08 -2.57 8.88
N PRO A 57 -17.80 -1.53 9.69
CA PRO A 57 -18.71 -0.38 9.79
C PRO A 57 -18.76 0.38 8.47
N GLU A 58 -19.93 0.94 8.18
CA GLU A 58 -20.13 1.85 7.05
C GLU A 58 -19.53 3.24 7.35
N GLY A 59 -19.07 3.91 6.29
CA GLY A 59 -18.57 5.27 6.40
C GLY A 59 -17.54 5.60 5.33
N ASN A 60 -17.07 6.84 5.38
CA ASN A 60 -16.02 7.32 4.48
C ASN A 60 -14.66 6.79 4.92
N ILE A 61 -13.85 6.45 3.92
CA ILE A 61 -12.52 5.91 4.10
C ILE A 61 -11.58 6.66 3.17
N ASP A 62 -10.48 7.14 3.73
CA ASP A 62 -9.46 7.87 3.00
C ASP A 62 -8.11 7.19 3.19
N ALA A 63 -7.34 7.11 2.11
CA ALA A 63 -5.97 6.60 2.13
C ALA A 63 -5.06 7.55 1.32
N THR A 64 -3.91 7.87 1.89
CA THR A 64 -2.83 8.59 1.19
C THR A 64 -1.65 7.65 1.04
N VAL A 65 -1.17 7.49 -0.18
CA VAL A 65 0.03 6.71 -0.48
C VAL A 65 1.16 7.67 -0.79
N VAL A 66 2.25 7.57 -0.03
CA VAL A 66 3.47 8.37 -0.21
C VAL A 66 4.58 7.42 -0.66
N PHE A 67 5.32 7.80 -1.70
CA PHE A 67 6.44 7.04 -2.22
C PHE A 67 7.75 7.80 -2.01
N ASP A 68 8.74 7.12 -1.45
CA ASP A 68 10.12 7.60 -1.44
C ASP A 68 10.85 7.10 -2.70
N VAL A 69 11.37 8.03 -3.50
CA VAL A 69 12.19 7.71 -4.67
C VAL A 69 13.65 7.94 -4.33
N VAL A 70 14.42 6.86 -4.23
CA VAL A 70 15.84 6.91 -3.90
C VAL A 70 16.67 6.80 -5.18
N TYR A 71 17.40 7.86 -5.53
CA TYR A 71 18.39 7.82 -6.59
C TYR A 71 19.72 7.29 -6.06
N PRO A 72 20.42 6.39 -6.77
CA PRO A 72 21.80 6.05 -6.45
C PRO A 72 22.69 7.31 -6.56
N GLN A 73 23.63 7.46 -5.63
CA GLN A 73 24.69 8.48 -5.70
C GLN A 73 25.79 8.07 -6.69
#